data_AF-A0A929QG62-F1
#
_entry.id   AF-A0A929QG62-F1
#
_cell.length_a   1.000
_cell.length_b   1.000
_cell.length_c   1.000
_cell.angle_alpha   90.00
_cell.angle_beta   90.00
_cell.angle_gamma   90.00
#
_symmetry.space_group_name_H-M   'P 1'
#
loop_
_entity.id
_entity.type
_entity.pdbx_description
1 polymer ?
#
loop_
_entity_poly.entity_id
_entity_poly.type
_entity_poly.pdbx_seq_one_letter_code
_entity_poly.pdbx_strand_id
1 'polypeptide(L)'
;MDNFSANNMKTEQVDRLVQKYAHQQKLSKAAQYELQLAVKENPNNFINDEEEQAFAEYMQTIQTYQTEISKEIESDKDFFSNRMNLINMLHSKLTALNEKPALLHTSINLEAQRILAQLSNDHPAAILDELLSLKKEFDPLLRSQLIKSIATYGDAWTCASARPLLRLYAQIAQTALDCACFKLAEKTCRDLLSLSPSDLLGTRFTLALTLSRLEDENGLNELDEQSGYRTNAWMRLAFTVLFFKLNRMSAAKRALKGFTSLGEGAAYALLRPSFVDLYIPTRVDFKPDSFAENVIAVHEAETIIADIPEFIPWVESIPEITENAKKYAFKAGLDWWEENEE
;
A
#
# COMPACT_ATOMS: atom_id res chain seq x y z
N MET A 1 18.28 2.23 -10.86
CA MET A 1 16.89 1.72 -10.76
C MET A 1 16.25 2.61 -9.71
N ASP A 2 16.10 3.89 -10.04
CA ASP A 2 15.92 4.93 -9.03
C ASP A 2 14.52 5.50 -9.18
N ASN A 3 13.74 5.46 -8.09
CA ASN A 3 12.54 6.25 -7.83
C ASN A 3 11.28 6.00 -8.68
N PHE A 4 10.72 4.78 -8.64
CA PHE A 4 9.28 4.61 -8.88
C PHE A 4 8.61 4.12 -7.60
N SER A 5 8.50 5.02 -6.63
CA SER A 5 7.71 4.82 -5.42
C SER A 5 6.37 5.54 -5.58
N ALA A 6 5.27 4.88 -5.23
CA ALA A 6 3.94 5.50 -5.18
C ALA A 6 3.84 6.60 -4.10
N ASN A 7 4.82 6.65 -3.19
CA ASN A 7 4.94 7.62 -2.11
C ASN A 7 5.83 8.83 -2.49
N ASN A 8 6.42 8.87 -3.69
CA ASN A 8 7.26 9.99 -4.14
C ASN A 8 6.41 11.18 -4.62
N MET A 9 5.85 11.92 -3.67
CA MET A 9 4.96 13.06 -3.92
C MET A 9 5.66 14.24 -4.59
N LYS A 10 6.97 14.41 -4.42
CA LYS A 10 7.75 15.45 -5.12
C LYS A 10 7.76 15.21 -6.62
N THR A 11 7.96 13.96 -7.05
CA THR A 11 7.90 13.59 -8.46
C THR A 11 6.48 13.74 -9.00
N GLU A 12 5.47 13.40 -8.21
CA GLU A 12 4.07 13.64 -8.57
C GLU A 12 3.75 15.11 -8.77
N GLN A 13 4.21 16.00 -7.89
CA GLN A 13 4.03 17.45 -8.07
C GLN A 13 4.63 17.93 -9.40
N VAL A 14 5.84 17.48 -9.72
CA VAL A 14 6.49 17.80 -10.99
C VAL A 14 5.65 17.28 -12.16
N ASP A 15 5.22 16.02 -12.12
CA ASP A 15 4.43 15.42 -13.21
C ASP A 15 3.09 16.16 -13.40
N ARG A 16 2.40 16.51 -12.31
CA ARG A 16 1.15 17.28 -12.34
C ARG A 16 1.33 18.64 -13.01
N LEU A 17 2.31 19.41 -12.57
CA LEU A 17 2.62 20.73 -13.10
C LEU A 17 3.01 20.66 -14.58
N VAL A 18 3.91 19.74 -14.95
CA VAL A 18 4.34 19.55 -16.34
C VAL A 18 3.16 19.19 -17.24
N GLN A 19 2.29 18.26 -16.81
CA GLN A 19 1.12 17.84 -17.59
C GLN A 19 0.12 18.98 -17.79
N LYS A 20 -0.14 19.76 -16.73
CA LYS A 20 -1.04 20.89 -16.77
C LYS A 20 -0.56 21.97 -17.75
N TYR A 21 0.71 22.36 -17.66
CA TYR A 21 1.31 23.35 -18.55
C TYR A 21 1.44 22.85 -19.99
N ALA A 22 1.86 21.59 -20.19
CA ALA A 22 1.97 21.00 -21.52
C ALA A 22 0.61 20.95 -22.24
N HIS A 23 -0.47 20.65 -21.51
CA HIS A 23 -1.83 20.66 -22.05
C HIS A 23 -2.30 22.07 -22.43
N GLN A 24 -2.07 23.05 -21.55
CA GLN A 24 -2.46 24.45 -21.78
C GLN A 24 -1.72 25.08 -22.97
N GLN A 25 -0.43 24.78 -23.13
CA GLN A 25 0.44 25.43 -24.11
C GLN A 25 0.74 24.59 -25.37
N LYS A 26 0.21 23.36 -25.47
CA LYS A 26 0.43 22.42 -26.60
C LYS A 26 1.92 22.23 -26.94
N LEU A 27 2.74 22.00 -25.91
CA LEU A 27 4.20 21.94 -26.04
C LEU A 27 4.69 20.71 -26.82
N SER A 28 5.78 20.89 -27.57
CA SER A 28 6.53 19.79 -28.19
C SER A 28 7.22 18.92 -27.15
N LYS A 29 7.65 17.69 -27.50
CA LYS A 29 8.37 16.79 -26.58
C LYS A 29 9.66 17.43 -26.02
N ALA A 30 10.40 18.15 -26.85
CA ALA A 30 11.61 18.86 -26.41
C ALA A 30 11.27 19.97 -25.41
N ALA A 31 10.23 20.77 -25.68
CA ALA A 31 9.77 21.81 -24.76
C ALA A 31 9.22 21.23 -23.45
N GLN A 32 8.58 20.05 -23.48
CA GLN A 32 8.15 19.35 -22.27
C GLN A 32 9.32 18.88 -21.41
N TYR A 33 10.43 18.44 -22.02
CA TYR A 33 11.63 18.05 -21.30
C TYR A 33 12.28 19.25 -20.59
N GLU A 34 12.44 20.38 -21.29
CA GLU A 34 12.95 21.62 -20.69
C GLU A 34 12.03 22.13 -19.56
N LEU A 35 10.71 22.07 -19.77
CA LEU A 35 9.74 22.39 -18.73
C LEU A 35 9.90 21.48 -17.52
N GLN A 36 10.10 20.17 -17.72
CA GLN A 36 10.31 19.23 -16.62
C GLN A 36 11.58 19.57 -15.81
N LEU A 37 12.67 19.99 -16.46
CA LEU A 37 13.88 20.44 -15.76
C LEU A 37 13.61 21.71 -14.93
N ALA A 38 12.95 22.71 -15.52
CA ALA A 38 12.63 23.95 -14.84
C ALA A 38 11.68 23.76 -13.65
N VAL A 39 10.65 22.91 -13.81
CA VAL A 39 9.71 22.57 -12.74
C VAL A 39 10.43 21.79 -11.63
N LYS A 40 11.35 20.87 -11.95
CA LYS A 40 12.15 20.16 -10.93
C LYS A 40 13.03 21.09 -10.12
N GLU A 41 13.60 22.12 -10.75
CA GLU A 41 14.47 23.09 -10.07
C GLU A 41 13.66 23.97 -9.10
N ASN A 42 12.50 24.47 -9.52
CA ASN A 42 11.66 25.32 -8.68
C ASN A 42 10.16 25.16 -8.97
N PRO A 43 9.50 24.15 -8.36
CA PRO A 43 8.08 23.86 -8.61
C PRO A 43 7.16 25.04 -8.27
N ASN A 44 7.50 25.82 -7.25
CA ASN A 44 6.68 26.94 -6.76
C ASN A 44 6.45 28.02 -7.81
N ASN A 45 7.38 28.20 -8.75
CA ASN A 45 7.22 29.16 -9.85
C ASN A 45 6.12 28.76 -10.86
N PHE A 46 5.66 27.51 -10.81
CA PHE A 46 4.66 26.94 -11.71
C PHE A 46 3.33 26.66 -11.01
N ILE A 47 3.21 26.90 -9.71
CA ILE A 47 1.93 26.78 -8.99
C ILE A 47 1.12 28.05 -9.27
N ASN A 48 0.02 27.93 -10.01
CA ASN A 48 -0.78 29.07 -10.44
C ASN A 48 -2.29 28.96 -10.11
N ASP A 49 -2.69 27.89 -9.43
CA ASP A 49 -4.08 27.63 -9.06
C ASP A 49 -4.18 26.97 -7.68
N GLU A 50 -5.39 27.01 -7.13
CA GLU A 50 -5.66 26.54 -5.77
C GLU A 50 -5.48 25.03 -5.61
N GLU A 51 -5.71 24.22 -6.64
CA GLU A 51 -5.54 22.76 -6.55
C GLU A 51 -4.06 22.40 -6.42
N GLU A 52 -3.18 23.01 -7.22
CA GLU A 52 -1.74 22.74 -7.12
C GLU A 52 -1.11 23.34 -5.85
N GLN A 53 -1.65 24.45 -5.35
CA GLN A 53 -1.28 24.97 -4.04
C GLN A 53 -1.69 23.98 -2.92
N ALA A 54 -2.92 23.46 -2.98
CA ALA A 54 -3.40 22.46 -2.03
C ALA A 54 -2.60 21.16 -2.10
N PHE A 55 -2.20 20.73 -3.31
CA PHE A 55 -1.33 19.57 -3.48
C PHE A 55 0.05 19.79 -2.83
N ALA A 56 0.61 21.00 -2.93
CA ALA A 56 1.87 21.34 -2.26
C ALA A 56 1.75 21.27 -0.72
N GLU A 57 0.65 21.80 -0.15
CA GLU A 57 0.34 21.72 1.28
C GLU A 57 0.17 20.27 1.74
N TYR A 58 -0.53 19.46 0.96
CA TYR A 58 -0.70 18.03 1.19
C TYR A 58 0.62 17.28 1.15
N MET A 59 1.44 17.49 0.11
CA MET A 59 2.75 16.86 -0.01
C MET A 59 3.62 17.13 1.22
N GLN A 60 3.66 18.38 1.70
CA GLN A 60 4.41 18.73 2.91
C GLN A 60 3.87 18.01 4.14
N THR A 61 2.55 17.95 4.29
CA THR A 61 1.86 17.25 5.39
C THR A 61 2.22 15.76 5.42
N ILE A 62 2.17 15.09 4.27
CA ILE A 62 2.53 13.68 4.12
C ILE A 62 4.02 13.46 4.38
N GLN A 63 4.90 14.32 3.85
CA GLN A 63 6.34 14.22 4.07
C GLN A 63 6.68 14.37 5.56
N THR A 64 6.03 15.28 6.28
CA THR A 64 6.18 15.42 7.74
C THR A 64 5.77 14.13 8.44
N TYR A 65 4.59 13.59 8.13
CA TYR A 65 4.14 12.32 8.71
C TYR A 65 5.16 11.19 8.50
N GLN A 66 5.58 10.96 7.26
CA GLN A 66 6.53 9.89 6.89
C GLN A 66 7.89 10.04 7.57
N THR A 67 8.35 11.28 7.74
CA THR A 67 9.62 11.57 8.43
C THR A 67 9.51 11.28 9.92
N GLU A 68 8.40 11.67 10.55
CA GLU A 68 8.22 11.54 12.00
C GLU A 68 7.93 10.10 12.42
N ILE A 69 7.18 9.31 11.64
CA ILE A 69 6.93 7.88 11.96
C ILE A 69 8.20 7.05 11.92
N SER A 70 9.19 7.45 11.12
CA SER A 70 10.45 6.72 10.95
C SER A 70 11.44 6.95 12.09
N LYS A 71 11.13 7.84 13.05
CA LYS A 71 12.03 8.13 14.18
C LYS A 71 11.94 7.01 15.22
N GLU A 72 13.10 6.58 15.68
CA GLU A 72 13.21 5.70 16.85
C GLU A 72 12.74 6.45 18.10
N ILE A 73 11.94 5.76 18.92
CA ILE A 73 11.41 6.29 20.17
C ILE A 73 11.72 5.28 21.26
N GLU A 74 12.33 5.75 22.35
CA GLU A 74 12.90 4.91 23.40
C GLU A 74 11.84 4.26 24.32
N SER A 75 10.68 4.90 24.48
CA SER A 75 9.62 4.42 25.38
C SER A 75 8.28 4.23 24.66
N ASP A 76 7.56 3.16 25.01
CA ASP A 76 6.24 2.86 24.45
C ASP A 76 5.25 4.02 24.65
N LYS A 77 5.30 4.69 25.82
CA LYS A 77 4.42 5.82 26.13
C LYS A 77 4.65 6.98 25.16
N ASP A 78 5.91 7.31 24.90
CA ASP A 78 6.27 8.39 23.98
C ASP A 78 5.95 7.98 22.54
N PHE A 79 6.10 6.70 22.21
CA PHE A 79 5.73 6.14 20.91
C PHE A 79 4.26 6.37 20.62
N PHE A 80 3.35 5.89 21.49
CA PHE A 80 1.91 6.07 21.30
C PHE A 80 1.48 7.55 21.30
N SER A 81 2.07 8.35 22.19
CA SER A 81 1.77 9.79 22.26
C SER A 81 2.19 10.52 20.97
N ASN A 82 3.36 10.18 20.41
CA ASN A 82 3.83 10.73 19.15
C ASN A 82 2.91 10.35 17.98
N ARG A 83 2.53 9.06 17.85
CA ARG A 83 1.63 8.60 16.78
C ARG A 83 0.26 9.28 16.84
N MET A 84 -0.29 9.42 18.04
CA MET A 84 -1.55 10.13 18.25
C MET A 84 -1.46 11.60 17.83
N ASN A 85 -0.36 12.28 18.16
CA ASN A 85 -0.13 13.67 17.72
C ASN A 85 -0.02 13.78 16.19
N LEU A 86 0.64 12.82 15.54
CA LEU A 86 0.75 12.78 14.08
C LEU A 86 -0.60 12.52 13.40
N ILE A 87 -1.42 11.61 13.93
CA ILE A 87 -2.78 11.35 13.46
C ILE A 87 -3.65 12.61 13.60
N ASN A 88 -3.60 13.29 14.75
CA ASN A 88 -4.33 14.53 14.98
C ASN A 88 -3.89 15.65 14.02
N MET A 89 -2.58 15.75 13.75
CA MET A 89 -2.02 16.70 12.79
C MET A 89 -2.55 16.41 11.37
N LEU A 90 -2.48 15.15 10.92
CA LEU A 90 -3.02 14.73 9.63
C LEU A 90 -4.51 15.05 9.53
N HIS A 91 -5.30 14.63 10.52
CA HIS A 91 -6.73 14.85 10.54
C HIS A 91 -7.07 16.34 10.41
N SER A 92 -6.43 17.21 11.21
CA SER A 92 -6.67 18.66 11.15
C SER A 92 -6.32 19.25 9.78
N LYS A 93 -5.15 18.91 9.23
CA LYS A 93 -4.68 19.44 7.93
C LYS A 93 -5.57 18.98 6.77
N LEU A 94 -5.96 17.71 6.76
CA LEU A 94 -6.80 17.15 5.69
C LEU A 94 -8.26 17.62 5.80
N THR A 95 -8.78 17.82 7.01
CA THR A 95 -10.10 18.44 7.21
C THR A 95 -10.13 19.85 6.60
N ALA A 96 -9.09 20.66 6.86
CA ALA A 96 -8.99 22.00 6.30
C ALA A 96 -8.89 22.00 4.76
N LEU A 97 -8.28 20.98 4.14
CA LEU A 97 -8.29 20.82 2.68
C LEU A 97 -9.65 20.38 2.16
N ASN A 98 -10.32 19.48 2.87
CA ASN A 98 -11.65 18.96 2.49
C ASN A 98 -12.73 20.05 2.50
N GLU A 99 -12.65 20.99 3.45
CA GLU A 99 -13.66 22.05 3.62
C GLU A 99 -13.51 23.23 2.64
N LYS A 100 -12.42 23.31 1.85
CA LYS A 100 -12.21 24.39 0.87
C LYS A 100 -13.18 24.25 -0.31
N PRO A 101 -14.14 25.18 -0.52
CA PRO A 101 -15.17 25.03 -1.56
C PRO A 101 -14.62 24.91 -2.99
N ALA A 102 -13.52 25.60 -3.29
CA ALA A 102 -12.88 25.57 -4.61
C ALA A 102 -12.21 24.23 -4.94
N LEU A 103 -11.99 23.38 -3.92
CA LEU A 103 -11.37 22.06 -4.09
C LEU A 103 -12.41 20.95 -4.20
N LEU A 104 -13.70 21.21 -3.99
CA LEU A 104 -14.73 20.17 -4.09
C LEU A 104 -14.65 19.45 -5.44
N HIS A 105 -14.71 18.13 -5.41
CA HIS A 105 -14.63 17.26 -6.59
C HIS A 105 -13.29 17.28 -7.35
N THR A 106 -12.24 17.88 -6.78
CA THR A 106 -10.87 17.83 -7.33
C THR A 106 -10.11 16.58 -6.88
N SER A 107 -8.99 16.29 -7.55
CA SER A 107 -8.16 15.12 -7.22
C SER A 107 -7.57 15.20 -5.81
N ILE A 108 -7.25 16.40 -5.33
CA ILE A 108 -6.71 16.60 -3.98
C ILE A 108 -7.77 16.48 -2.90
N ASN A 109 -9.01 16.88 -3.20
CA ASN A 109 -10.13 16.67 -2.29
C ASN A 109 -10.43 15.18 -2.11
N LEU A 110 -10.32 14.39 -3.18
CA LEU A 110 -10.37 12.92 -3.07
C LEU A 110 -9.27 12.37 -2.14
N GLU A 111 -8.01 12.80 -2.26
CA GLU A 111 -6.94 12.33 -1.36
C GLU A 111 -7.24 12.66 0.11
N ALA A 112 -7.71 13.88 0.38
CA ALA A 112 -8.05 14.31 1.72
C ALA A 112 -9.17 13.45 2.32
N GLN A 113 -10.27 13.28 1.58
CA GLN A 113 -11.41 12.47 2.03
C GLN A 113 -11.03 11.00 2.22
N ARG A 114 -10.23 10.43 1.30
CA ARG A 114 -9.77 9.05 1.37
C ARG A 114 -8.97 8.76 2.64
N ILE A 115 -8.04 9.64 2.99
CA ILE A 115 -7.25 9.48 4.21
C ILE A 115 -8.10 9.76 5.45
N LEU A 116 -8.97 10.78 5.43
CA LEU A 116 -9.89 11.05 6.53
C LEU A 116 -10.79 9.84 6.83
N ALA A 117 -11.25 9.11 5.82
CA ALA A 117 -12.03 7.89 6.03
C ALA A 117 -11.31 6.88 6.93
N GLN A 118 -9.98 6.75 6.80
CA GLN A 118 -9.16 5.88 7.65
C GLN A 118 -8.86 6.48 9.03
N LEU A 119 -8.73 7.80 9.13
CA LEU A 119 -8.40 8.48 10.40
C LEU A 119 -9.61 8.69 11.30
N SER A 120 -10.82 8.73 10.73
CA SER A 120 -12.06 9.05 11.45
C SER A 120 -12.87 7.82 11.85
N ASN A 121 -12.43 6.62 11.47
CA ASN A 121 -13.16 5.37 11.72
C ASN A 121 -12.23 4.28 12.26
N ASP A 122 -12.67 3.60 13.32
CA ASP A 122 -11.93 2.50 13.94
C ASP A 122 -12.34 1.11 13.40
N HIS A 123 -13.34 1.05 12.51
CA HIS A 123 -13.89 -0.21 11.99
C HIS A 123 -13.73 -0.32 10.46
N PRO A 124 -13.09 -1.39 9.93
CA PRO A 124 -12.84 -1.54 8.49
C PRO A 124 -14.10 -1.41 7.61
N ALA A 125 -15.25 -1.92 8.04
CA ALA A 125 -16.49 -1.82 7.26
C ALA A 125 -16.97 -0.38 7.07
N ALA A 126 -16.84 0.49 8.09
CA ALA A 126 -17.21 1.90 7.96
C ALA A 126 -16.26 2.64 7.01
N ILE A 127 -14.95 2.35 7.12
CA ILE A 127 -13.94 2.83 6.17
C ILE A 127 -14.31 2.40 4.75
N LEU A 128 -14.64 1.12 4.53
CA LEU A 128 -14.98 0.59 3.21
C LEU A 128 -16.21 1.29 2.60
N ASP A 129 -17.26 1.50 3.38
CA ASP A 129 -18.48 2.18 2.92
C ASP A 129 -18.21 3.62 2.47
N GLU A 130 -17.37 4.35 3.20
CA GLU A 130 -16.92 5.69 2.82
C GLU A 130 -16.08 5.65 1.53
N LEU A 131 -15.10 4.75 1.44
CA LEU A 131 -14.27 4.61 0.24
C LEU A 131 -15.09 4.24 -1.00
N LEU A 132 -16.09 3.37 -0.87
CA LEU A 132 -17.00 3.03 -1.97
C LEU A 132 -17.88 4.21 -2.38
N SER A 133 -18.29 5.04 -1.42
CA SER A 133 -19.01 6.29 -1.69
C SER A 133 -18.13 7.28 -2.46
N LEU A 134 -16.88 7.46 -2.04
CA LEU A 134 -15.89 8.26 -2.78
C LEU A 134 -15.66 7.71 -4.19
N LYS A 135 -15.58 6.40 -4.35
CA LYS A 135 -15.43 5.79 -5.68
C LYS A 135 -16.61 6.12 -6.58
N LYS A 136 -17.83 6.05 -6.05
CA LYS A 136 -19.05 6.38 -6.81
C LYS A 136 -19.06 7.85 -7.27
N GLU A 137 -18.55 8.75 -6.43
CA GLU A 137 -18.47 10.17 -6.72
C GLU A 137 -17.36 10.52 -7.72
N PHE A 138 -16.13 10.04 -7.47
CA PHE A 138 -14.94 10.50 -8.19
C PHE A 138 -14.56 9.67 -9.42
N ASP A 139 -15.02 8.41 -9.52
CA ASP A 139 -14.74 7.57 -10.69
C ASP A 139 -15.26 8.20 -11.99
N PRO A 140 -16.52 8.69 -12.07
CA PRO A 140 -17.01 9.40 -13.27
C PRO A 140 -16.20 10.64 -13.65
N LEU A 141 -15.55 11.30 -12.69
CA LEU A 141 -14.82 12.55 -12.89
C LEU A 141 -13.40 12.31 -13.43
N LEU A 142 -12.73 11.28 -12.92
CA LEU A 142 -11.29 11.07 -13.18
C LEU A 142 -11.01 9.88 -14.12
N ARG A 143 -11.92 8.91 -14.25
CA ARG A 143 -11.68 7.68 -15.02
C ARG A 143 -11.35 7.95 -16.50
N SER A 144 -12.00 8.93 -17.13
CA SER A 144 -11.73 9.27 -18.54
C SER A 144 -10.27 9.67 -18.78
N GLN A 145 -9.64 10.34 -17.81
CA GLN A 145 -8.23 10.73 -17.85
C GLN A 145 -7.31 9.49 -17.76
N LEU A 146 -7.65 8.55 -16.88
CA LEU A 146 -6.93 7.27 -16.75
C LEU A 146 -7.00 6.45 -18.05
N ILE A 147 -8.19 6.30 -18.64
CA ILE A 147 -8.36 5.57 -19.91
C ILE A 147 -7.56 6.21 -21.05
N LYS A 148 -7.55 7.54 -21.13
CA LYS A 148 -6.73 8.27 -22.12
C LYS A 148 -5.24 8.01 -21.89
N SER A 149 -4.80 7.96 -20.64
CA SER A 149 -3.40 7.66 -20.27
C SER A 149 -3.00 6.26 -20.70
N ILE A 150 -3.83 5.25 -20.44
CA ILE A 150 -3.60 3.86 -20.87
C ILE A 150 -3.49 3.80 -22.40
N ALA A 151 -4.41 4.44 -23.13
CA ALA A 151 -4.38 4.45 -24.59
C ALA A 151 -3.11 5.11 -25.16
N THR A 152 -2.49 6.03 -24.42
CA THR A 152 -1.32 6.81 -24.88
C THR A 152 0.01 6.18 -24.44
N TYR A 153 0.08 5.69 -23.21
CA TYR A 153 1.32 5.29 -22.54
C TYR A 153 1.31 3.83 -22.06
N GLY A 154 0.19 3.13 -22.18
CA GLY A 154 0.01 1.76 -21.69
C GLY A 154 -0.21 1.64 -20.19
N ASP A 155 -0.21 2.75 -19.45
CA ASP A 155 -0.36 2.76 -17.99
C ASP A 155 -1.09 4.01 -17.51
N ALA A 156 -2.08 3.86 -16.62
CA ALA A 156 -2.80 4.98 -16.04
C ALA A 156 -1.99 5.76 -14.99
N TRP A 157 -0.96 5.16 -14.39
CA TRP A 157 -0.08 5.83 -13.43
C TRP A 157 0.62 7.05 -14.02
N THR A 158 0.79 7.09 -15.35
CA THR A 158 1.36 8.27 -16.02
C THR A 158 0.43 9.48 -15.99
N CYS A 159 -0.85 9.35 -15.61
CA CYS A 159 -1.75 10.48 -15.39
C CYS A 159 -1.66 10.96 -13.94
N ALA A 160 -0.77 11.92 -13.67
CA ALA A 160 -0.46 12.34 -12.31
C ALA A 160 -1.66 13.00 -11.60
N SER A 161 -2.50 13.73 -12.35
CA SER A 161 -3.73 14.34 -11.82
C SER A 161 -4.78 13.31 -11.35
N ALA A 162 -4.71 12.07 -11.82
CA ALA A 162 -5.70 11.03 -11.52
C ALA A 162 -5.12 9.86 -10.70
N ARG A 163 -3.84 9.93 -10.28
CA ARG A 163 -3.25 9.00 -9.30
C ARG A 163 -4.07 8.85 -8.01
N PRO A 164 -4.73 9.90 -7.47
CA PRO A 164 -5.63 9.75 -6.34
C PRO A 164 -6.73 8.71 -6.52
N LEU A 165 -7.29 8.59 -7.73
CA LEU A 165 -8.27 7.55 -8.01
C LEU A 165 -7.63 6.15 -7.97
N LEU A 166 -6.41 5.98 -8.47
CA LEU A 166 -5.70 4.70 -8.38
C LEU A 166 -5.39 4.31 -6.92
N ARG A 167 -4.98 5.27 -6.08
CA ARG A 167 -4.80 5.05 -4.63
C ARG A 167 -6.10 4.68 -3.94
N LEU A 168 -7.22 5.29 -4.30
CA LEU A 168 -8.54 4.91 -3.80
C LEU A 168 -8.87 3.45 -4.12
N TYR A 169 -8.62 3.00 -5.37
CA TYR A 169 -8.81 1.59 -5.73
C TYR A 169 -7.92 0.66 -4.88
N ALA A 170 -6.66 1.01 -4.67
CA ALA A 170 -5.74 0.20 -3.87
C ALA A 170 -6.21 0.08 -2.41
N GLN A 171 -6.68 1.17 -1.81
CA GLN A 171 -7.20 1.15 -0.45
C GLN A 171 -8.53 0.39 -0.35
N ILE A 172 -9.45 0.56 -1.31
CA ILE A 172 -10.68 -0.26 -1.36
C ILE A 172 -10.34 -1.75 -1.39
N ALA A 173 -9.36 -2.15 -2.20
CA ALA A 173 -8.96 -3.55 -2.27
C ALA A 173 -8.42 -4.08 -0.93
N GLN A 174 -7.58 -3.31 -0.25
CA GLN A 174 -7.02 -3.66 1.06
C GLN A 174 -8.12 -3.71 2.13
N THR A 175 -8.92 -2.65 2.28
CA THR A 175 -10.00 -2.61 3.26
C THR A 175 -11.09 -3.65 2.97
N ALA A 176 -11.35 -3.99 1.70
CA ALA A 176 -12.25 -5.08 1.35
C ALA A 176 -11.68 -6.46 1.75
N LEU A 177 -10.36 -6.66 1.66
CA LEU A 177 -9.72 -7.86 2.19
C LEU A 177 -9.92 -7.93 3.71
N ASP A 178 -9.70 -6.82 4.42
CA ASP A 178 -9.87 -6.73 5.88
C ASP A 178 -11.32 -6.97 6.31
N CYS A 179 -12.29 -6.57 5.49
CA CYS A 179 -13.72 -6.82 5.71
C CYS A 179 -14.18 -8.21 5.25
N ALA A 180 -13.28 -9.12 4.91
CA ALA A 180 -13.58 -10.44 4.32
C ALA A 180 -14.45 -10.38 3.04
N CYS A 181 -14.47 -9.23 2.35
CA CYS A 181 -15.20 -9.01 1.10
C CYS A 181 -14.37 -9.47 -0.10
N PHE A 182 -13.93 -10.73 -0.12
CA PHE A 182 -12.89 -11.23 -1.03
C PHE A 182 -13.21 -11.07 -2.52
N LYS A 183 -14.48 -11.19 -2.93
CA LYS A 183 -14.88 -10.95 -4.33
C LYS A 183 -14.80 -9.49 -4.75
N LEU A 184 -15.07 -8.57 -3.83
CA LEU A 184 -14.86 -7.15 -4.06
C LEU A 184 -13.37 -6.82 -4.11
N ALA A 185 -12.57 -7.36 -3.19
CA ALA A 185 -11.12 -7.21 -3.19
C ALA A 185 -10.51 -7.73 -4.50
N GLU A 186 -10.85 -8.95 -4.92
CA GLU A 186 -10.38 -9.57 -6.15
C GLU A 186 -10.71 -8.70 -7.37
N LYS A 187 -11.98 -8.31 -7.51
CA LYS A 187 -12.44 -7.46 -8.62
C LYS A 187 -11.70 -6.13 -8.63
N THR A 188 -11.57 -5.48 -7.49
CA THR A 188 -10.93 -4.16 -7.39
C THR A 188 -9.44 -4.24 -7.71
N CYS A 189 -8.75 -5.28 -7.25
CA CYS A 189 -7.36 -5.55 -7.61
C CYS A 189 -7.18 -5.77 -9.12
N ARG A 190 -8.02 -6.61 -9.74
CA ARG A 190 -7.97 -6.86 -11.19
C ARG A 190 -8.28 -5.60 -12.00
N ASP A 191 -9.28 -4.83 -11.59
CA ASP A 191 -9.62 -3.54 -12.19
C ASP A 191 -8.41 -2.59 -12.11
N LEU A 192 -7.75 -2.49 -10.96
CA LEU A 192 -6.58 -1.62 -10.77
C LEU A 192 -5.35 -2.09 -11.56
N LEU A 193 -5.04 -3.39 -11.57
CA LEU A 193 -3.93 -3.94 -12.38
C LEU A 193 -4.16 -3.73 -13.88
N SER A 194 -5.42 -3.76 -14.34
CA SER A 194 -5.75 -3.43 -15.73
C SER A 194 -5.54 -1.95 -16.05
N LEU A 195 -5.75 -1.06 -15.07
CA LEU A 195 -5.53 0.37 -15.23
C LEU A 195 -4.04 0.72 -15.14
N SER A 196 -3.31 0.11 -14.21
CA SER A 196 -1.95 0.47 -13.82
C SER A 196 -1.03 -0.76 -13.79
N PRO A 197 -0.65 -1.33 -14.94
CA PRO A 197 0.12 -2.57 -15.03
C PRO A 197 1.55 -2.47 -14.45
N SER A 198 2.11 -1.27 -14.29
CA SER A 198 3.38 -1.07 -13.55
C SER A 198 3.29 -1.46 -12.08
N ASP A 199 2.08 -1.54 -11.52
CA ASP A 199 1.79 -2.04 -10.18
C ASP A 199 2.59 -1.34 -9.07
N LEU A 200 2.80 -0.03 -9.20
CA LEU A 200 3.54 0.77 -8.21
C LEU A 200 2.83 0.86 -6.85
N LEU A 201 1.52 0.61 -6.84
CA LEU A 201 0.71 0.54 -5.62
C LEU A 201 0.78 -0.83 -4.93
N GLY A 202 1.50 -1.81 -5.48
CA GLY A 202 1.60 -3.16 -4.92
C GLY A 202 0.25 -3.88 -4.85
N THR A 203 -0.61 -3.68 -5.83
CA THR A 203 -1.95 -4.29 -5.92
C THR A 203 -1.84 -5.80 -6.07
N ARG A 204 -0.81 -6.30 -6.75
CA ARG A 204 -0.56 -7.74 -6.86
C ARG A 204 -0.40 -8.43 -5.50
N PHE A 205 0.10 -7.71 -4.50
CA PHE A 205 0.30 -8.25 -3.15
C PHE A 205 -1.04 -8.57 -2.49
N THR A 206 -1.95 -7.59 -2.47
CA THR A 206 -3.32 -7.76 -1.98
C THR A 206 -4.08 -8.81 -2.79
N LEU A 207 -3.90 -8.85 -4.12
CA LEU A 207 -4.52 -9.88 -4.96
C LEU A 207 -4.02 -11.29 -4.63
N ALA A 208 -2.72 -11.48 -4.39
CA ALA A 208 -2.14 -12.78 -4.04
C ALA A 208 -2.77 -13.35 -2.76
N LEU A 209 -2.87 -12.53 -1.70
CA LEU A 209 -3.54 -12.91 -0.46
C LEU A 209 -5.03 -13.23 -0.68
N THR A 210 -5.72 -12.40 -1.47
CA THR A 210 -7.14 -12.60 -1.81
C THR A 210 -7.37 -13.92 -2.56
N LEU A 211 -6.55 -14.24 -3.55
CA LEU A 211 -6.67 -15.46 -4.35
C LEU A 211 -6.37 -16.71 -3.51
N SER A 212 -5.35 -16.64 -2.65
CA SER A 212 -5.06 -17.68 -1.67
C SER A 212 -6.26 -17.96 -0.76
N ARG A 213 -6.88 -16.90 -0.25
CA ARG A 213 -8.06 -17.00 0.62
C ARG A 213 -9.29 -17.57 -0.10
N LEU A 214 -9.42 -17.30 -1.39
CA LEU A 214 -10.45 -17.85 -2.29
C LEU A 214 -10.14 -19.27 -2.80
N GLU A 215 -9.00 -19.84 -2.42
CA GLU A 215 -8.50 -21.13 -2.92
C GLU A 215 -8.34 -21.19 -4.45
N ASP A 216 -8.12 -20.03 -5.09
CA ASP A 216 -7.94 -19.92 -6.53
C ASP A 216 -6.47 -20.18 -6.91
N GLU A 217 -6.09 -21.46 -6.96
CA GLU A 217 -4.74 -21.88 -7.35
C GLU A 217 -4.37 -21.43 -8.77
N ASN A 218 -5.31 -21.46 -9.71
CA ASN A 218 -5.05 -21.05 -11.09
C ASN A 218 -4.79 -19.55 -11.16
N GLY A 219 -5.65 -18.73 -10.56
CA GLY A 219 -5.47 -17.28 -10.52
C GLY A 219 -4.18 -16.87 -9.83
N LEU A 220 -3.77 -17.56 -8.75
CA LEU A 220 -2.51 -17.27 -8.06
C LEU A 220 -1.30 -17.62 -8.93
N ASN A 221 -1.33 -18.75 -9.63
CA ASN A 221 -0.27 -19.13 -10.58
C ASN A 221 -0.16 -18.15 -11.75
N GLU A 222 -1.29 -17.73 -12.33
CA GLU A 222 -1.33 -16.71 -13.39
C GLU A 222 -0.73 -15.38 -12.92
N LEU A 223 -1.02 -14.98 -11.68
CA LEU A 223 -0.47 -13.74 -11.11
C LEU A 223 1.05 -13.81 -10.90
N ASP A 224 1.57 -14.95 -10.44
CA ASP A 224 3.01 -15.15 -10.26
C ASP A 224 3.75 -15.18 -11.60
N GLU A 225 3.18 -15.82 -12.62
CA GLU A 225 3.69 -15.82 -13.99
C GLU A 225 3.73 -14.40 -14.57
N GLN A 226 2.65 -13.63 -14.45
CA GLN A 226 2.59 -12.22 -14.90
C GLN A 226 3.61 -11.33 -14.18
N SER A 227 3.94 -11.67 -12.93
CA SER A 227 4.96 -10.96 -12.14
C SER A 227 6.41 -11.39 -12.50
N GLY A 228 6.58 -12.27 -13.50
CA GLY A 228 7.86 -12.79 -13.94
C GLY A 228 8.54 -13.68 -12.91
N TYR A 229 7.75 -14.38 -12.08
CA TYR A 229 8.21 -15.22 -10.97
C TYR A 229 9.13 -14.47 -9.99
N ARG A 230 8.97 -13.15 -9.88
CA ARG A 230 9.66 -12.32 -8.87
C ARG A 230 8.94 -12.45 -7.54
N THR A 231 9.04 -13.65 -6.96
CA THR A 231 8.31 -14.03 -5.75
C THR A 231 8.77 -13.19 -4.57
N ASN A 232 7.84 -12.42 -4.00
CA ASN A 232 7.98 -11.54 -2.84
C ASN A 232 7.35 -12.18 -1.59
N ALA A 233 7.40 -11.51 -0.43
CA ALA A 233 6.86 -12.02 0.82
C ALA A 233 5.38 -12.41 0.72
N TRP A 234 4.52 -11.56 0.15
CA TRP A 234 3.08 -11.83 -0.03
C TRP A 234 2.82 -13.06 -0.89
N MET A 235 3.54 -13.20 -2.01
CA MET A 235 3.34 -14.35 -2.91
C MET A 235 3.74 -15.67 -2.23
N ARG A 236 4.87 -15.69 -1.51
CA ARG A 236 5.31 -16.87 -0.74
C ARG A 236 4.32 -17.23 0.36
N LEU A 237 3.81 -16.22 1.07
CA LEU A 237 2.81 -16.41 2.12
C LEU A 237 1.48 -16.90 1.54
N ALA A 238 1.03 -16.29 0.43
CA ALA A 238 -0.17 -16.70 -0.31
C ALA A 238 -0.12 -18.17 -0.75
N PHE A 239 0.99 -18.63 -1.36
CA PHE A 239 1.14 -20.05 -1.70
C PHE A 239 1.16 -20.96 -0.47
N THR A 240 1.78 -20.52 0.62
CA THR A 240 1.81 -21.29 1.87
C THR A 240 0.41 -21.50 2.43
N VAL A 241 -0.36 -20.41 2.55
CA VAL A 241 -1.76 -20.44 3.01
C VAL A 241 -2.64 -21.26 2.07
N LEU A 242 -2.49 -21.10 0.76
CA LEU A 242 -3.26 -21.84 -0.24
C LEU A 242 -3.05 -23.35 -0.10
N PHE A 243 -1.80 -23.80 -0.11
CA PHE A 243 -1.51 -25.23 0.01
C PHE A 243 -1.93 -25.81 1.36
N PHE A 244 -1.88 -25.01 2.42
CA PHE A 244 -2.38 -25.42 3.73
C PHE A 244 -3.90 -25.64 3.69
N LYS A 245 -4.67 -24.67 3.17
CA LYS A 245 -6.14 -24.78 3.02
C LYS A 245 -6.55 -25.96 2.14
N LEU A 246 -5.81 -26.23 1.07
CA LEU A 246 -6.02 -27.39 0.19
C LEU A 246 -5.58 -28.72 0.82
N ASN A 247 -5.15 -28.73 2.09
CA ASN A 247 -4.64 -29.90 2.81
C ASN A 247 -3.45 -30.58 2.10
N ARG A 248 -2.69 -29.83 1.30
CA ARG A 248 -1.47 -30.28 0.60
C ARG A 248 -0.26 -30.04 1.49
N MET A 249 -0.24 -30.67 2.66
CA MET A 249 0.71 -30.39 3.75
C MET A 249 2.19 -30.44 3.33
N SER A 250 2.57 -31.36 2.45
CA SER A 250 3.94 -31.41 1.92
C SER A 250 4.29 -30.20 1.05
N ALA A 251 3.33 -29.69 0.26
CA ALA A 251 3.53 -28.48 -0.54
C ALA A 251 3.52 -27.23 0.35
N ALA A 252 2.60 -27.14 1.31
CA ALA A 252 2.54 -26.07 2.29
C ALA A 252 3.86 -25.96 3.08
N LYS A 253 4.40 -27.08 3.58
CA LYS A 253 5.68 -27.10 4.29
C LYS A 253 6.84 -26.63 3.42
N ARG A 254 6.86 -26.98 2.12
CA ARG A 254 7.90 -26.50 1.19
C ARG A 254 7.77 -24.99 0.93
N ALA A 255 6.55 -24.49 0.72
CA ALA A 255 6.29 -23.07 0.53
C ALA A 255 6.68 -22.25 1.77
N LEU A 256 6.31 -22.72 2.97
CA LEU A 256 6.69 -22.11 4.25
C LEU A 256 8.21 -22.07 4.44
N LYS A 257 8.91 -23.16 4.11
CA LYS A 257 10.38 -23.16 4.13
C LYS A 257 10.95 -22.12 3.18
N GLY A 258 10.42 -22.01 1.96
CA GLY A 258 10.83 -20.98 1.00
C GLY A 258 10.60 -19.56 1.52
N PHE A 259 9.43 -19.30 2.12
CA PHE A 259 9.12 -18.02 2.78
C PHE A 259 10.16 -17.68 3.85
N THR A 260 10.38 -18.59 4.79
CA THR A 260 11.25 -18.39 5.96
C THR A 260 12.74 -18.44 5.68
N SER A 261 13.18 -19.07 4.59
CA SER A 261 14.60 -19.13 4.20
C SER A 261 15.05 -17.96 3.33
N LEU A 262 14.14 -17.41 2.52
CA LEU A 262 14.45 -16.34 1.58
C LEU A 262 14.17 -14.95 2.16
N GLY A 263 13.17 -14.82 3.05
CA GLY A 263 12.85 -13.55 3.70
C GLY A 263 13.63 -13.37 5.02
N GLU A 264 14.33 -12.26 5.16
CA GLU A 264 14.96 -11.87 6.42
C GLU A 264 13.92 -11.77 7.54
N GLY A 265 14.10 -12.53 8.63
CA GLY A 265 13.23 -12.52 9.79
C GLY A 265 11.78 -12.95 9.53
N ALA A 266 11.47 -13.57 8.39
CA ALA A 266 10.11 -13.92 8.00
C ALA A 266 9.42 -14.90 8.98
N ALA A 267 10.17 -15.86 9.53
CA ALA A 267 9.65 -16.76 10.57
C ALA A 267 9.27 -16.01 11.86
N TYR A 268 10.08 -15.01 12.24
CA TYR A 268 9.80 -14.16 13.40
C TYR A 268 8.59 -13.28 13.13
N ALA A 269 8.54 -12.58 11.99
CA ALA A 269 7.39 -11.75 11.62
C ALA A 269 6.06 -12.52 11.65
N LEU A 270 6.07 -13.77 11.17
CA LEU A 270 4.88 -14.64 11.15
C LEU A 270 4.43 -15.10 12.55
N LEU A 271 5.38 -15.46 13.43
CA LEU A 271 5.07 -15.99 14.76
C LEU A 271 4.93 -14.91 15.84
N ARG A 272 5.50 -13.73 15.61
CA ARG A 272 5.48 -12.57 16.51
C ARG A 272 5.10 -11.33 15.71
N PRO A 273 3.82 -11.17 15.35
CA PRO A 273 3.34 -10.01 14.62
C PRO A 273 3.73 -8.73 15.35
N SER A 274 4.24 -7.77 14.59
CA SER A 274 4.66 -6.47 15.09
C SER A 274 3.66 -5.41 14.65
N PHE A 275 3.58 -4.32 15.42
CA PHE A 275 2.77 -3.17 15.04
C PHE A 275 3.24 -2.58 13.71
N VAL A 276 2.30 -2.23 12.83
CA VAL A 276 2.54 -1.54 11.56
C VAL A 276 1.75 -0.24 11.55
N ASP A 277 2.42 0.87 11.25
CA ASP A 277 1.78 2.19 11.12
C ASP A 277 0.79 2.22 9.94
N LEU A 278 -0.18 3.14 10.01
CA LEU A 278 -1.16 3.36 8.94
C LEU A 278 -0.48 3.70 7.61
N TYR A 279 -1.01 3.15 6.52
CA TYR A 279 -0.51 3.38 5.16
C TYR A 279 -0.90 4.76 4.62
N ILE A 280 -0.12 5.77 4.99
CA ILE A 280 -0.31 7.16 4.55
C ILE A 280 0.84 7.60 3.63
N PRO A 281 0.56 7.93 2.36
CA PRO A 281 -0.73 7.89 1.67
C PRO A 281 -1.11 6.49 1.19
N THR A 282 -0.11 5.60 1.04
CA THR A 282 -0.24 4.23 0.55
C THR A 282 0.75 3.34 1.29
N ARG A 283 0.79 2.03 0.95
CA ARG A 283 1.76 1.07 1.47
C ARG A 283 3.16 1.67 1.46
N VAL A 284 3.88 1.52 2.57
CA VAL A 284 5.23 2.05 2.73
C VAL A 284 6.23 1.37 1.80
N ASP A 285 7.29 2.09 1.44
CA ASP A 285 8.37 1.52 0.63
C ASP A 285 9.18 0.52 1.46
N PHE A 286 9.60 -0.57 0.84
CA PHE A 286 10.40 -1.60 1.48
C PHE A 286 11.51 -2.06 0.56
N LYS A 287 12.58 -2.59 1.17
CA LYS A 287 13.62 -3.30 0.43
C LYS A 287 13.18 -4.75 0.20
N PRO A 288 13.30 -5.31 -1.01
CA PRO A 288 13.02 -6.72 -1.26
C PRO A 288 13.81 -7.66 -0.34
N ASP A 289 13.14 -8.73 0.09
CA ASP A 289 13.54 -9.78 1.03
C ASP A 289 13.97 -9.29 2.43
N SER A 290 13.65 -8.03 2.78
CA SER A 290 13.98 -7.45 4.10
C SER A 290 12.98 -7.85 5.19
N PHE A 291 13.39 -7.67 6.44
CA PHE A 291 12.49 -7.85 7.58
C PHE A 291 11.24 -6.96 7.50
N ALA A 292 11.40 -5.69 7.07
CA ALA A 292 10.28 -4.77 6.90
C ALA A 292 9.25 -5.30 5.88
N GLU A 293 9.71 -5.85 4.75
CA GLU A 293 8.79 -6.47 3.76
C GLU A 293 7.98 -7.60 4.40
N ASN A 294 8.64 -8.50 5.15
CA ASN A 294 7.97 -9.65 5.75
C ASN A 294 6.98 -9.24 6.84
N VAL A 295 7.29 -8.22 7.66
CA VAL A 295 6.37 -7.67 8.67
C VAL A 295 5.12 -7.10 8.00
N ILE A 296 5.28 -6.30 6.95
CA ILE A 296 4.15 -5.70 6.21
C ILE A 296 3.31 -6.82 5.57
N ALA A 297 3.95 -7.81 4.93
CA ALA A 297 3.23 -8.90 4.27
C ALA A 297 2.44 -9.79 5.25
N VAL A 298 2.99 -10.05 6.45
CA VAL A 298 2.27 -10.78 7.50
C VAL A 298 1.12 -9.95 8.06
N HIS A 299 1.33 -8.65 8.31
CA HIS A 299 0.27 -7.77 8.78
C HIS A 299 -0.90 -7.70 7.80
N GLU A 300 -0.64 -7.55 6.50
CA GLU A 300 -1.71 -7.57 5.48
C GLU A 300 -2.38 -8.94 5.33
N ALA A 301 -1.72 -10.01 5.74
CA ALA A 301 -2.29 -11.35 5.76
C ALA A 301 -3.00 -11.68 7.08
N GLU A 302 -3.01 -10.79 8.07
CA GLU A 302 -3.53 -11.06 9.41
C GLU A 302 -4.98 -11.51 9.36
N THR A 303 -5.82 -10.85 8.57
CA THR A 303 -7.24 -11.19 8.41
C THR A 303 -7.45 -12.59 7.80
N ILE A 304 -6.62 -12.97 6.81
CA ILE A 304 -6.72 -14.31 6.21
C ILE A 304 -6.11 -15.41 7.09
N ILE A 305 -5.14 -15.07 7.93
CA ILE A 305 -4.50 -15.99 8.88
C ILE A 305 -5.43 -16.22 10.09
N ALA A 306 -6.03 -15.16 10.63
CA ALA A 306 -6.97 -15.24 11.75
C ALA A 306 -8.21 -16.08 11.40
N ASP A 307 -8.63 -16.06 10.13
CA ASP A 307 -9.68 -16.91 9.55
C ASP A 307 -9.31 -18.42 9.50
N ILE A 308 -8.06 -18.79 9.77
CA ILE A 308 -7.53 -20.16 9.70
C ILE A 308 -6.81 -20.46 11.03
N PRO A 309 -7.56 -20.73 12.11
CA PRO A 309 -7.00 -20.80 13.46
C PRO A 309 -5.94 -21.90 13.64
N GLU A 310 -5.94 -22.94 12.80
CA GLU A 310 -4.95 -24.02 12.84
C GLU A 310 -3.63 -23.67 12.14
N PHE A 311 -3.56 -22.58 11.37
CA PHE A 311 -2.40 -22.25 10.56
C PHE A 311 -1.18 -21.93 11.42
N ILE A 312 -1.31 -21.01 12.38
CA ILE A 312 -0.19 -20.63 13.26
C ILE A 312 0.26 -21.81 14.15
N PRO A 313 -0.63 -22.54 14.85
CA PRO A 313 -0.22 -23.75 15.58
C PRO A 313 0.51 -24.78 14.71
N TRP A 314 0.09 -24.94 13.45
CA TRP A 314 0.80 -25.81 12.51
C TRP A 314 2.20 -25.29 12.19
N VAL A 315 2.37 -23.99 11.93
CA VAL A 315 3.68 -23.37 11.70
C VAL A 315 4.61 -23.58 12.91
N GLU A 316 4.11 -23.33 14.13
CA GLU A 316 4.87 -23.50 15.38
C GLU A 316 5.25 -24.96 15.66
N SER A 317 4.43 -25.91 15.22
CA SER A 317 4.71 -27.34 15.34
C SER A 317 5.92 -27.82 14.52
N ILE A 318 6.48 -26.97 13.65
CA ILE A 318 7.64 -27.28 12.83
C ILE A 318 8.91 -26.72 13.52
N PRO A 319 9.74 -27.57 14.16
CA PRO A 319 10.84 -27.09 15.01
C PRO A 319 11.83 -26.17 14.30
N GLU A 320 12.12 -26.46 13.03
CA GLU A 320 13.03 -25.66 12.20
C GLU A 320 12.55 -24.20 12.04
N ILE A 321 11.24 -23.96 12.00
CA ILE A 321 10.66 -22.61 11.83
C ILE A 321 10.78 -21.84 13.14
N THR A 322 10.37 -22.45 14.25
CA THR A 322 10.48 -21.86 15.60
C THR A 322 11.92 -21.56 15.96
N GLU A 323 12.87 -22.46 15.62
CA GLU A 323 14.30 -22.23 15.83
C GLU A 323 14.83 -21.08 14.96
N ASN A 324 14.39 -20.97 13.70
CA ASN A 324 14.74 -19.84 12.83
C ASN A 324 14.25 -18.51 13.42
N ALA A 325 12.99 -18.45 13.87
CA ALA A 325 12.40 -17.28 14.48
C ALA A 325 13.16 -16.86 15.77
N LYS A 326 13.47 -17.81 16.66
CA LYS A 326 14.30 -17.59 17.87
C LYS A 326 15.68 -17.03 17.54
N LYS A 327 16.37 -17.63 16.56
CA LYS A 327 17.70 -17.18 16.11
C LYS A 327 17.67 -15.76 15.58
N TYR A 328 16.64 -15.42 14.80
CA TYR A 328 16.47 -14.06 14.29
C TYR A 328 16.22 -13.07 15.43
N ALA A 329 15.31 -13.39 16.35
CA ALA A 329 15.01 -12.55 17.52
C ALA A 329 16.28 -12.20 18.31
N PHE A 330 17.06 -13.22 18.67
CA PHE A 330 18.32 -13.04 19.39
C PHE A 330 19.33 -12.20 18.61
N LYS A 331 19.48 -12.44 17.30
CA LYS A 331 20.39 -11.68 16.43
C LYS A 331 19.98 -10.20 16.33
N ALA A 332 18.68 -9.94 16.26
CA ALA A 332 18.11 -8.61 16.04
C ALA A 332 17.87 -7.84 17.36
N GLY A 333 18.11 -8.47 18.52
CA GLY A 333 17.79 -7.87 19.83
C GLY A 333 16.29 -7.72 20.06
N LEU A 334 15.48 -8.56 19.43
CA LEU A 334 14.03 -8.59 19.60
C LEU A 334 13.63 -9.61 20.66
N ASP A 335 12.50 -9.35 21.31
CA ASP A 335 12.01 -10.22 22.37
C ASP A 335 11.54 -11.57 21.86
N TRP A 336 11.76 -12.59 22.69
CA TRP A 336 11.20 -13.91 22.51
C TRP A 336 10.72 -14.44 23.87
N TRP A 337 9.45 -14.23 24.18
CA TRP A 337 8.82 -14.87 25.34
C TRP A 337 8.44 -16.31 25.00
N GLU A 338 8.98 -17.25 25.77
CA GLU A 338 8.37 -18.57 25.92
C GLU A 338 7.18 -18.38 26.86
N GLU A 339 5.98 -18.77 26.44
CA GLU A 339 4.91 -19.00 27.40
C GLU A 339 5.41 -20.11 28.33
N ASN A 340 5.97 -19.70 29.48
CA ASN A 340 6.15 -20.63 30.57
C ASN A 340 4.74 -21.03 30.98
N GLU A 341 4.37 -22.27 30.66
CA GLU A 341 3.28 -22.97 31.32
C GLU A 341 3.60 -22.98 32.83
N GLU A 342 3.03 -22.03 33.57
CA GLU A 342 2.83 -22.13 35.03
C GLU A 342 1.42 -22.61 35.34
#